data_AF-A0A4R1ZTB2-F1
#
_entry.id   AF-A0A4R1ZTB2-F1
#
_cell.length_a   1.000
_cell.length_b   1.000
_cell.length_c   1.000
_cell.angle_alpha   90.00
_cell.angle_beta   90.00
_cell.angle_gamma   90.00
#
_symmetry.space_group_name_H-M   'P 1'
#
loop_
_entity.id
_entity.type
_entity.pdbx_description
1 polymer ?
#
loop_
_entity_poly.entity_id
_entity_poly.type
_entity_poly.pdbx_seq_one_letter_code
_entity_poly.pdbx_strand_id
1 'polypeptide(L)'
;MNRKKSLLFSIIVGGLAYLFLTVCLEKEQPKYAYDARVQADIINDYQADEERIRNSASLIKDVTFTKVNADTMGTSKLAGYAYETEAIARYRGCLLTLFGEPNEESANLEEAFTYVIKAQRNDGSSWILTAYEGPSGFAIGGMRDVPLSAEMAYLLKQRIDETEPSDFDRKGMTYPDTGEIYSYGCKNGKCYANKEG
;
A
#
# COMPACT_ATOMS: atom_id res chain seq x y z
N MET A 1 61.34 4.72 22.80
CA MET A 1 62.38 5.52 23.49
C MET A 1 62.40 6.91 22.86
N ASN A 2 62.43 7.92 23.71
CA ASN A 2 61.96 9.28 23.44
C ASN A 2 63.03 10.17 22.77
N ARG A 3 62.54 11.17 22.00
CA ARG A 3 63.17 12.46 21.61
C ARG A 3 64.09 12.54 20.39
N LYS A 4 63.71 13.39 19.42
CA LYS A 4 64.33 14.73 19.22
C LYS A 4 63.41 15.70 18.45
N LYS A 5 62.92 16.67 19.24
CA LYS A 5 62.48 18.05 18.99
C LYS A 5 62.32 18.60 17.56
N SER A 6 61.06 18.84 17.19
CA SER A 6 60.42 20.12 16.84
C SER A 6 61.30 21.36 16.58
N LEU A 7 61.10 21.98 15.41
CA LEU A 7 61.12 23.45 15.27
C LEU A 7 59.72 23.93 14.91
N LEU A 8 59.18 24.85 15.73
CA LEU A 8 57.98 25.63 15.48
C LEU A 8 58.30 26.73 14.45
N PHE A 9 57.36 27.00 13.56
CA PHE A 9 56.99 28.37 13.22
C PHE A 9 55.46 28.48 13.22
N SER A 10 54.96 29.46 13.94
CA SER A 10 53.55 29.85 14.07
C SER A 10 53.61 31.38 14.03
N ILE A 11 52.80 32.11 13.27
CA ILE A 11 51.38 32.42 13.46
C ILE A 11 51.04 33.44 12.33
N ILE A 12 49.85 33.64 11.77
CA ILE A 12 48.52 33.01 11.64
C ILE A 12 47.91 33.81 10.46
N VAL A 13 47.27 33.12 9.50
CA VAL A 13 46.39 33.72 8.47
C VAL A 13 45.09 32.91 8.48
N GLY A 14 43.95 33.57 8.64
CA GLY A 14 42.62 32.96 8.45
C GLY A 14 41.99 33.49 7.15
N GLY A 15 41.22 32.73 6.38
CA GLY A 15 40.89 31.31 6.35
C GLY A 15 40.36 31.04 4.93
N LEU A 16 41.05 30.25 4.12
CA LEU A 16 41.17 28.79 4.02
C LEU A 16 40.13 28.16 3.10
N ALA A 17 40.50 28.13 1.81
CA ALA A 17 40.09 27.11 0.86
C ALA A 17 40.63 25.75 1.31
N TYR A 18 39.78 24.73 1.24
CA TYR A 18 40.08 23.33 1.54
C TYR A 18 40.82 22.68 0.37
N LEU A 19 41.98 22.06 0.61
CA LEU A 19 42.60 21.09 -0.29
C LEU A 19 42.99 19.82 0.50
N PHE A 20 42.39 18.72 0.04
CA PHE A 20 42.76 17.30 0.13
C PHE A 20 43.91 16.87 1.07
N LEU A 21 43.59 15.95 1.97
CA LEU A 21 44.54 14.93 2.41
C LEU A 21 43.87 13.55 2.40
N THR A 22 44.40 12.68 1.55
CA THR A 22 44.08 11.25 1.43
C THR A 22 44.42 10.53 2.73
N VAL A 23 43.40 9.91 3.36
CA VAL A 23 43.59 8.91 4.42
C VAL A 23 43.11 7.58 3.88
N CYS A 24 44.06 6.65 3.70
CA CYS A 24 43.76 5.23 3.51
C CYS A 24 43.09 4.70 4.79
N LEU A 25 41.79 4.43 4.71
CA LEU A 25 41.09 3.59 5.67
C LEU A 25 40.49 2.44 4.89
N GLU A 26 41.16 1.29 5.00
CA GLU A 26 40.65 -0.03 4.65
C GLU A 26 39.40 -0.27 5.51
N LYS A 27 38.22 0.00 4.95
CA LYS A 27 36.93 -0.32 5.57
C LYS A 27 36.32 -1.48 4.82
N GLU A 28 36.28 -2.63 5.50
CA GLU A 28 35.45 -3.76 5.17
C GLU A 28 34.02 -3.27 4.82
N GLN A 29 33.55 -3.60 3.62
CA GLN A 29 32.24 -3.23 3.10
C GLN A 29 31.15 -3.99 3.88
N PRO A 30 30.07 -3.35 4.37
CA PRO A 30 28.96 -4.06 4.99
C PRO A 30 28.16 -4.87 3.95
N LYS A 31 27.79 -6.10 4.34
CA LYS A 31 27.21 -7.16 3.49
C LYS A 31 25.81 -6.87 2.90
N TYR A 32 25.22 -5.71 3.15
CA TYR A 32 23.92 -5.30 2.58
C TYR A 32 23.87 -3.77 2.42
N ALA A 33 24.55 -3.24 1.41
CA ALA A 33 24.25 -1.91 0.89
C ALA A 33 23.24 -2.08 -0.26
N TYR A 34 21.99 -1.69 -0.03
CA TYR A 34 20.98 -1.65 -1.09
C TYR A 34 21.41 -0.60 -2.12
N ASP A 35 21.67 -1.02 -3.36
CA ASP A 35 22.12 -0.12 -4.41
C ASP A 35 20.98 0.84 -4.79
N ALA A 36 21.22 2.14 -4.60
CA ALA A 36 20.26 3.18 -4.94
C ALA A 36 19.83 3.14 -6.43
N ARG A 37 20.64 2.56 -7.32
CA ARG A 37 20.29 2.34 -8.74
C ARG A 37 19.27 1.22 -8.89
N VAL A 38 19.43 0.12 -8.15
CA VAL A 38 18.46 -0.97 -8.12
C VAL A 38 17.13 -0.48 -7.54
N GLN A 39 17.14 0.40 -6.52
CA GLN A 39 15.91 1.04 -6.01
C GLN A 39 15.22 1.86 -7.09
N ALA A 40 15.99 2.68 -7.81
CA ALA A 40 15.47 3.58 -8.84
C ALA A 40 14.91 2.79 -10.03
N ASP A 41 15.58 1.73 -10.47
CA ASP A 41 15.13 0.87 -11.57
C ASP A 41 13.83 0.15 -11.20
N ILE A 42 13.73 -0.37 -9.97
CA ILE A 42 12.50 -0.99 -9.45
C ILE A 42 11.34 0.03 -9.39
N ILE A 43 11.59 1.23 -8.88
CA ILE A 43 10.56 2.29 -8.82
C ILE A 43 10.08 2.68 -10.23
N ASN A 44 11.01 2.82 -11.18
CA ASN A 44 10.69 3.18 -12.55
C ASN A 44 9.83 2.10 -13.24
N ASP A 45 10.12 0.82 -13.00
CA ASP A 45 9.36 -0.30 -13.56
C ASP A 45 7.92 -0.35 -12.98
N TYR A 46 7.78 -0.16 -11.66
CA TYR A 46 6.46 -0.07 -11.02
C TYR A 46 5.62 1.11 -11.54
N GLN A 47 6.24 2.28 -11.76
CA GLN A 47 5.54 3.45 -12.29
C GLN A 47 5.11 3.24 -13.75
N ALA A 48 5.96 2.62 -14.57
CA ALA A 48 5.64 2.27 -15.94
C ALA A 48 4.47 1.28 -16.02
N ASP A 49 4.40 0.32 -15.08
CA ASP A 49 3.30 -0.63 -14.99
C ASP A 49 1.98 0.01 -14.55
N GLU A 50 2.00 0.92 -13.58
CA GLU A 50 0.78 1.62 -13.15
C GLU A 50 0.24 2.52 -14.27
N GLU A 51 1.10 3.25 -14.98
CA GLU A 51 0.70 4.07 -16.12
C GLU A 51 0.15 3.21 -17.26
N ARG A 52 0.78 2.06 -17.55
CA ARG A 52 0.29 1.08 -18.52
C ARG A 52 -1.09 0.56 -18.15
N ILE A 53 -1.28 0.12 -16.91
CA ILE A 53 -2.58 -0.36 -16.39
C ILE A 53 -3.62 0.75 -16.50
N ARG A 54 -3.30 1.97 -16.08
CA ARG A 54 -4.19 3.13 -16.16
C ARG A 54 -4.61 3.42 -17.60
N ASN A 55 -3.65 3.47 -18.53
CA ASN A 55 -3.93 3.75 -19.93
C ASN A 55 -4.79 2.65 -20.56
N SER A 56 -4.48 1.37 -20.28
CA SER A 56 -5.26 0.21 -20.71
C SER A 56 -6.68 0.24 -20.15
N ALA A 57 -6.83 0.43 -18.84
CA ALA A 57 -8.10 0.54 -18.14
C ALA A 57 -8.95 1.70 -18.66
N SER A 58 -8.33 2.82 -19.04
CA SER A 58 -9.04 3.99 -19.57
C SER A 58 -9.83 3.70 -20.85
N LEU A 59 -9.48 2.65 -21.60
CA LEU A 59 -10.18 2.22 -22.82
C LEU A 59 -11.42 1.37 -22.51
N ILE A 60 -11.55 0.87 -21.28
CA ILE A 60 -12.65 0.01 -20.84
C ILE A 60 -13.74 0.89 -20.23
N LYS A 61 -14.90 0.93 -20.86
CA LYS A 61 -16.04 1.79 -20.45
C LYS A 61 -17.28 1.01 -20.04
N ASP A 62 -17.28 -0.29 -20.28
CA ASP A 62 -18.46 -1.15 -20.24
C ASP A 62 -18.38 -2.18 -19.11
N VAL A 63 -17.81 -1.81 -17.96
CA VAL A 63 -17.70 -2.70 -16.80
C VAL A 63 -18.76 -2.41 -15.75
N THR A 64 -19.34 -3.47 -15.20
CA THR A 64 -20.22 -3.44 -14.04
C THR A 64 -19.61 -4.27 -12.91
N PHE A 65 -19.80 -3.82 -11.68
CA PHE A 65 -19.31 -4.52 -10.49
C PHE A 65 -20.48 -5.00 -9.65
N THR A 66 -20.45 -6.27 -9.27
CA THR A 66 -21.48 -6.88 -8.43
C THR A 66 -20.82 -7.73 -7.35
N LYS A 67 -21.28 -7.61 -6.10
CA LYS A 67 -20.88 -8.56 -5.06
C LYS A 67 -21.49 -9.92 -5.35
N VAL A 68 -20.69 -10.97 -5.19
CA VAL A 68 -21.12 -12.36 -5.38
C VAL A 68 -20.79 -13.18 -4.15
N ASN A 69 -21.54 -14.25 -3.92
CA ASN A 69 -21.24 -15.24 -2.88
C ASN A 69 -20.44 -16.37 -3.52
N ALA A 70 -19.14 -16.13 -3.71
CA ALA A 70 -18.18 -17.09 -4.24
C ALA A 70 -16.97 -17.17 -3.31
N ASP A 71 -16.18 -18.24 -3.44
CA ASP A 71 -14.90 -18.39 -2.75
C ASP A 71 -13.86 -17.40 -3.30
N THR A 72 -12.87 -17.02 -2.48
CA THR A 72 -11.73 -16.18 -2.87
C THR A 72 -10.65 -16.96 -3.63
N MET A 73 -10.84 -18.28 -3.78
CA MET A 73 -9.84 -19.21 -4.33
C MET A 73 -9.22 -18.72 -5.64
N GLY A 74 -7.89 -18.54 -5.62
CA GLY A 74 -7.08 -18.12 -6.75
C GLY A 74 -6.84 -16.61 -6.85
N THR A 75 -7.51 -15.78 -6.04
CA THR A 75 -7.17 -14.35 -5.97
C THR A 75 -5.92 -14.12 -5.14
N SER A 76 -5.10 -13.16 -5.58
CA SER A 76 -3.89 -12.71 -4.89
C SER A 76 -3.82 -11.19 -4.93
N LYS A 77 -3.08 -10.56 -3.99
CA LYS A 77 -2.90 -9.10 -3.98
C LYS A 77 -2.39 -8.62 -5.34
N LEU A 78 -3.19 -7.79 -6.01
CA LEU A 78 -2.81 -7.06 -7.20
C LEU A 78 -2.27 -5.68 -6.82
N ALA A 79 -2.95 -5.00 -5.90
CA ALA A 79 -2.54 -3.68 -5.42
C ALA A 79 -2.97 -3.46 -3.96
N GLY A 80 -2.15 -2.71 -3.21
CA GLY A 80 -2.48 -2.21 -1.87
C GLY A 80 -2.68 -0.70 -1.91
N TYR A 81 -3.65 -0.18 -1.16
CA TYR A 81 -4.07 1.22 -1.27
C TYR A 81 -4.11 2.01 0.04
N ALA A 82 -4.17 1.34 1.20
CA ALA A 82 -4.08 2.01 2.49
C ALA A 82 -3.52 1.09 3.55
N TYR A 83 -2.78 1.68 4.48
CA TYR A 83 -2.28 1.03 5.70
C TYR A 83 -2.89 1.66 6.96
N GLU A 84 -3.12 2.97 6.94
CA GLU A 84 -3.74 3.69 8.06
C GLU A 84 -5.19 3.27 8.27
N THR A 85 -5.54 2.93 9.52
CA THR A 85 -6.88 2.42 9.89
C THR A 85 -8.02 3.38 9.50
N GLU A 86 -7.82 4.69 9.59
CA GLU A 86 -8.84 5.67 9.17
C GLU A 86 -9.07 5.64 7.65
N ALA A 87 -8.01 5.46 6.86
CA ALA A 87 -8.13 5.33 5.41
C ALA A 87 -8.80 3.99 5.03
N ILE A 88 -8.50 2.92 5.76
CA ILE A 88 -9.17 1.62 5.61
C ILE A 88 -10.66 1.75 5.96
N ALA A 89 -11.00 2.49 7.01
CA ALA A 89 -12.40 2.77 7.38
C ALA A 89 -13.15 3.45 6.23
N ARG A 90 -12.53 4.42 5.55
CA ARG A 90 -13.09 5.03 4.34
C ARG A 90 -13.38 3.98 3.27
N TYR A 91 -12.42 3.13 2.93
CA TYR A 91 -12.61 2.09 1.93
C TYR A 91 -13.74 1.12 2.30
N ARG A 92 -13.80 0.68 3.56
CA ARG A 92 -14.90 -0.17 4.04
C ARG A 92 -16.25 0.53 3.94
N GLY A 93 -16.35 1.80 4.31
CA GLY A 93 -17.56 2.61 4.18
C GLY A 93 -18.03 2.74 2.73
N CYS A 94 -17.11 2.97 1.79
CA CYS A 94 -17.43 3.02 0.35
C CYS A 94 -17.91 1.66 -0.18
N LEU A 95 -17.28 0.56 0.26
CA LEU A 95 -17.71 -0.80 -0.09
C LEU A 95 -19.09 -1.13 0.46
N LEU A 96 -19.41 -0.70 1.69
CA LEU A 96 -20.75 -0.81 2.26
C LEU A 96 -21.79 -0.08 1.40
N THR A 97 -21.48 1.14 0.93
CA THR A 97 -22.36 1.89 0.01
C THR A 97 -22.59 1.14 -1.31
N LEU A 98 -21.53 0.57 -1.89
CA LEU A 98 -21.60 -0.09 -3.20
C LEU A 98 -22.26 -1.48 -3.16
N PHE A 99 -22.00 -2.23 -2.09
CA PHE A 99 -22.16 -3.69 -2.08
C PHE A 99 -22.88 -4.23 -0.83
N GLY A 100 -23.22 -3.39 0.14
CA GLY A 100 -23.74 -3.82 1.44
C GLY A 100 -22.67 -4.50 2.31
N GLU A 101 -23.07 -5.33 3.26
CA GLU A 101 -22.14 -6.03 4.17
C GLU A 101 -21.12 -6.92 3.43
N PRO A 102 -19.92 -7.16 4.01
CA PRO A 102 -18.90 -8.00 3.40
C PRO A 102 -19.33 -9.47 3.27
N ASN A 103 -18.55 -10.24 2.50
CA ASN A 103 -18.70 -11.70 2.43
C ASN A 103 -18.23 -12.36 3.72
N GLU A 104 -17.13 -11.85 4.28
CA GLU A 104 -16.54 -12.31 5.53
C GLU A 104 -16.15 -11.10 6.36
N GLU A 105 -16.30 -11.20 7.68
CA GLU A 105 -15.82 -10.20 8.62
C GLU A 105 -15.29 -10.85 9.89
N SER A 106 -14.34 -10.19 10.53
CA SER A 106 -13.77 -10.64 11.79
C SER A 106 -13.37 -9.44 12.66
N ALA A 107 -13.06 -9.71 13.94
CA ALA A 107 -12.48 -8.71 14.84
C ALA A 107 -10.95 -8.62 14.70
N ASN A 108 -10.32 -9.43 13.84
CA ASN A 108 -8.88 -9.38 13.59
C ASN A 108 -8.58 -8.30 12.54
N LEU A 109 -7.80 -7.27 12.87
CA LEU A 109 -7.43 -6.20 11.93
C LEU A 109 -6.59 -6.69 10.75
N GLU A 110 -5.97 -7.85 10.86
CA GLU A 110 -5.22 -8.47 9.76
C GLU A 110 -6.11 -9.29 8.82
N GLU A 111 -7.42 -9.40 9.10
CA GLU A 111 -8.42 -10.11 8.30
C GLU A 111 -9.83 -9.57 8.60
N ALA A 112 -9.98 -8.25 8.66
CA ALA A 112 -11.17 -7.63 9.25
C ALA A 112 -12.42 -7.76 8.39
N PHE A 113 -12.25 -7.75 7.06
CA PHE A 113 -13.32 -7.95 6.10
C PHE A 113 -12.80 -8.39 4.74
N THR A 114 -13.66 -9.10 4.01
CA THR A 114 -13.44 -9.49 2.61
C THR A 114 -14.72 -9.34 1.79
N TYR A 115 -14.60 -8.74 0.61
CA TYR A 115 -15.63 -8.74 -0.43
C TYR A 115 -15.16 -9.57 -1.63
N VAL A 116 -16.05 -10.35 -2.22
CA VAL A 116 -15.85 -11.03 -3.49
C VAL A 116 -16.72 -10.34 -4.55
N ILE A 117 -16.06 -9.75 -5.53
CA ILE A 117 -16.68 -8.84 -6.50
C ILE A 117 -16.45 -9.39 -7.90
N LYS A 118 -17.54 -9.61 -8.63
CA LYS A 118 -17.49 -9.92 -10.05
C LYS A 118 -17.50 -8.62 -10.85
N ALA A 119 -16.44 -8.41 -11.62
CA ALA A 119 -16.41 -7.43 -12.69
C ALA A 119 -16.92 -8.09 -13.97
N GLN A 120 -17.91 -7.49 -14.65
CA GLN A 120 -18.48 -8.05 -15.87
C GLN A 120 -18.61 -7.00 -16.96
N ARG A 121 -18.18 -7.37 -18.17
CA ARG A 121 -18.32 -6.56 -19.38
C ARG A 121 -19.53 -6.96 -20.21
N ASN A 122 -19.93 -6.08 -21.13
CA ASN A 122 -21.10 -6.29 -21.99
C ASN A 122 -20.92 -7.45 -22.99
N ASP A 123 -19.68 -7.80 -23.32
CA ASP A 123 -19.34 -8.96 -24.16
C ASP A 123 -19.48 -10.31 -23.42
N GLY A 124 -19.84 -10.28 -22.13
CA GLY A 124 -20.01 -11.46 -21.28
C GLY A 124 -18.77 -11.86 -20.48
N SER A 125 -17.59 -11.30 -20.80
CA SER A 125 -16.34 -11.54 -20.07
C SER A 125 -16.49 -11.11 -18.62
N SER A 126 -15.91 -11.89 -17.71
CA SER A 126 -15.96 -11.56 -16.28
C SER A 126 -14.70 -11.95 -15.52
N TRP A 127 -14.43 -11.20 -14.46
CA TRP A 127 -13.30 -11.39 -13.55
C TRP A 127 -13.81 -11.48 -12.13
N ILE A 128 -13.13 -12.28 -11.30
CA ILE A 128 -13.33 -12.31 -9.86
C ILE A 128 -12.22 -11.51 -9.21
N LEU A 129 -12.64 -10.51 -8.43
CA LEU A 129 -11.78 -9.64 -7.64
C LEU A 129 -12.12 -9.80 -6.16
N THR A 130 -11.16 -9.51 -5.31
CA THR A 130 -11.37 -9.35 -3.87
C THR A 130 -11.06 -7.94 -3.44
N ALA A 131 -11.82 -7.39 -2.50
CA ALA A 131 -11.48 -6.15 -1.80
C ALA A 131 -11.49 -6.45 -0.30
N TYR A 132 -10.33 -6.32 0.35
CA TYR A 132 -10.15 -6.87 1.70
C TYR A 132 -9.19 -6.03 2.54
N GLU A 133 -9.34 -6.13 3.85
CA GLU A 133 -8.36 -5.67 4.83
C GLU A 133 -7.53 -6.87 5.28
N GLY A 134 -6.22 -6.83 4.99
CA GLY A 134 -5.26 -7.87 5.34
C GLY A 134 -4.12 -7.35 6.22
N PRO A 135 -3.07 -8.16 6.49
CA PRO A 135 -1.93 -7.74 7.32
C PRO A 135 -1.16 -6.51 6.80
N SER A 136 -1.30 -6.22 5.50
CA SER A 136 -0.69 -5.05 4.84
C SER A 136 -1.70 -3.92 4.55
N GLY A 137 -2.83 -3.92 5.26
CA GLY A 137 -3.92 -2.98 5.11
C GLY A 137 -4.89 -3.31 3.97
N PHE A 138 -5.60 -2.30 3.47
CA PHE A 138 -6.60 -2.45 2.42
C PHE A 138 -5.96 -2.73 1.06
N ALA A 139 -6.47 -3.77 0.39
CA ALA A 139 -5.99 -4.22 -0.90
C ALA A 139 -7.12 -4.67 -1.83
N ILE A 140 -6.84 -4.64 -3.13
CA ILE A 140 -7.65 -5.33 -4.15
C ILE A 140 -6.83 -6.50 -4.70
N GLY A 141 -7.44 -7.67 -4.69
CA GLY A 141 -6.90 -8.90 -5.24
C GLY A 141 -7.61 -9.35 -6.50
N GLY A 142 -6.98 -10.28 -7.21
CA GLY A 142 -7.47 -10.92 -8.42
C GLY A 142 -6.49 -11.97 -8.93
N MET A 143 -6.79 -12.57 -10.08
CA MET A 143 -5.95 -13.61 -10.69
C MET A 143 -4.89 -12.97 -11.59
N ARG A 144 -3.59 -13.15 -11.30
CA ARG A 144 -2.49 -12.45 -12.00
C ARG A 144 -2.27 -12.93 -13.43
N ASP A 145 -2.61 -14.17 -13.70
CA ASP A 145 -2.49 -14.85 -14.99
C ASP A 145 -3.70 -14.61 -15.90
N VAL A 146 -4.77 -13.98 -15.40
CA VAL A 146 -5.94 -13.62 -16.18
C VAL A 146 -5.72 -12.24 -16.83
N PRO A 147 -5.80 -12.12 -18.18
CA PRO A 147 -5.69 -10.84 -18.86
C PRO A 147 -6.69 -9.82 -18.34
N LEU A 148 -6.28 -8.55 -18.25
CA LEU A 148 -7.07 -7.41 -17.75
C LEU A 148 -7.45 -7.45 -16.26
N SER A 149 -6.99 -8.43 -15.49
CA SER A 149 -7.30 -8.53 -14.05
C SER A 149 -6.83 -7.30 -13.26
N ALA A 150 -5.63 -6.78 -13.56
CA ALA A 150 -5.10 -5.57 -12.96
C ALA A 150 -5.90 -4.32 -13.36
N GLU A 151 -6.33 -4.23 -14.62
CA GLU A 151 -7.19 -3.15 -15.11
C GLU A 151 -8.57 -3.17 -14.45
N MET A 152 -9.18 -4.35 -14.26
CA MET A 152 -10.45 -4.46 -13.54
C MET A 152 -10.31 -4.05 -12.07
N ALA A 153 -9.20 -4.42 -11.42
CA ALA A 153 -8.88 -3.97 -10.07
C ALA A 153 -8.71 -2.44 -9.99
N TYR A 154 -8.03 -1.84 -10.97
CA TYR A 154 -7.89 -0.40 -11.08
C TYR A 154 -9.24 0.32 -11.23
N LEU A 155 -10.11 -0.17 -12.12
CA LEU A 155 -11.45 0.39 -12.33
C LEU A 155 -12.34 0.23 -11.10
N LEU A 156 -12.27 -0.90 -10.40
CA LEU A 156 -12.96 -1.08 -9.12
C LEU A 156 -12.49 -0.06 -8.10
N LYS A 157 -11.17 0.18 -8.02
CA LYS A 157 -10.60 1.21 -7.14
C LYS A 157 -11.20 2.58 -7.47
N GLN A 158 -11.19 3.00 -8.73
CA GLN A 158 -11.76 4.30 -9.13
C GLN A 158 -13.22 4.42 -8.70
N ARG A 159 -14.01 3.35 -8.90
CA ARG A 159 -15.40 3.33 -8.47
C ARG A 159 -15.56 3.52 -6.96
N ILE A 160 -14.68 2.90 -6.17
CA ILE A 160 -14.65 3.05 -4.71
C ILE A 160 -14.24 4.47 -4.32
N ASP A 161 -13.24 5.06 -4.98
CA ASP A 161 -12.79 6.43 -4.69
C ASP A 161 -13.86 7.48 -4.91
N GLU A 162 -14.66 7.31 -5.97
CA GLU A 162 -15.77 8.19 -6.34
C GLU A 162 -17.03 8.00 -5.48
N THR A 163 -17.01 7.01 -4.58
CA THR A 163 -18.16 6.68 -3.74
C THR A 163 -18.08 7.38 -2.39
N GLU A 164 -19.18 7.99 -1.95
CA GLU A 164 -19.32 8.49 -0.59
C GLU A 164 -19.47 7.30 0.41
N PRO A 165 -18.71 7.27 1.51
CA PRO A 165 -18.78 6.16 2.45
C PRO A 165 -20.09 6.16 3.24
N SER A 166 -20.67 4.98 3.43
CA SER A 166 -21.80 4.78 4.33
C SER A 166 -21.37 4.92 5.79
N ASP A 167 -22.31 5.32 6.64
CA ASP A 167 -22.09 5.36 8.07
C ASP A 167 -21.99 3.94 8.65
N PHE A 168 -20.94 3.69 9.44
CA PHE A 168 -20.77 2.46 10.18
C PHE A 168 -19.81 2.67 11.36
N ASP A 169 -19.89 1.77 12.34
CA ASP A 169 -19.05 1.80 13.54
C ASP A 169 -18.62 0.36 13.87
N ARG A 170 -17.31 0.11 13.93
CA ARG A 170 -16.72 -1.16 14.36
C ARG A 170 -15.82 -0.89 15.57
N LYS A 171 -15.94 -1.73 16.59
CA LYS A 171 -15.26 -1.63 17.88
C LYS A 171 -14.61 -2.94 18.24
N GLY A 172 -13.63 -2.91 19.13
CA GLY A 172 -12.97 -4.12 19.61
C GLY A 172 -12.13 -4.82 18.54
N MET A 173 -11.68 -4.09 17.52
CA MET A 173 -10.86 -4.63 16.43
C MET A 173 -9.43 -4.80 16.95
N THR A 174 -8.87 -6.00 16.89
CA THR A 174 -7.60 -6.34 17.55
C THR A 174 -6.50 -6.63 16.53
N TYR A 175 -5.29 -6.12 16.78
CA TYR A 175 -4.06 -6.64 16.15
C TYR A 175 -3.58 -7.86 16.94
N PRO A 176 -3.57 -9.08 16.36
CA PRO A 176 -3.24 -10.30 17.10
C PRO A 176 -1.82 -10.29 17.68
N ASP A 177 -0.87 -9.71 16.95
CA ASP A 177 0.54 -9.70 17.33
C ASP A 177 0.84 -8.77 18.50
N THR A 178 0.15 -7.62 18.59
CA THR A 178 0.41 -6.59 19.60
C THR A 178 -0.63 -6.57 20.71
N GLY A 179 -1.80 -7.18 20.49
CA GLY A 179 -2.96 -7.09 21.37
C GLY A 179 -3.61 -5.71 21.41
N GLU A 180 -3.19 -4.77 20.55
CA GLU A 180 -3.79 -3.45 20.48
C GLU A 180 -5.21 -3.54 19.95
N ILE A 181 -6.11 -2.77 20.55
CA ILE A 181 -7.52 -2.73 20.21
C ILE A 181 -7.83 -1.38 19.56
N TYR A 182 -8.67 -1.36 18.55
CA TYR A 182 -9.09 -0.18 17.81
C TYR A 182 -10.62 -0.18 17.60
N SER A 183 -11.15 1.02 17.48
CA SER A 183 -12.45 1.28 16.84
C SER A 183 -12.24 2.11 15.58
N TYR A 184 -13.01 1.83 14.54
CA TYR A 184 -13.00 2.62 13.33
C TYR A 184 -14.37 2.63 12.65
N GLY A 185 -14.63 3.66 11.87
CA GLY A 185 -15.92 3.86 11.24
C GLY A 185 -15.99 5.08 10.36
N CYS A 186 -17.17 5.34 9.81
CA CYS A 186 -17.51 6.59 9.15
C CYS A 186 -18.84 7.12 9.69
N LYS A 187 -18.94 8.45 9.80
CA LYS A 187 -20.13 9.15 10.25
C LYS A 187 -20.29 10.46 9.50
N ASN A 188 -21.44 10.64 8.84
CA ASN A 188 -21.74 11.80 7.99
C ASN A 188 -20.60 12.11 7.01
N GLY A 189 -20.12 11.09 6.29
CA GLY A 189 -19.06 11.22 5.29
C GLY A 189 -17.64 11.45 5.86
N LYS A 190 -17.46 11.48 7.19
CA LYS A 190 -16.16 11.60 7.85
C LYS A 190 -15.77 10.30 8.54
N CYS A 191 -14.61 9.76 8.19
CA CYS A 191 -14.11 8.53 8.77
C CYS A 191 -13.17 8.80 9.95
N TYR A 192 -13.08 7.83 10.85
CA TYR A 192 -12.29 7.92 12.06
C TYR A 192 -11.67 6.56 12.39
N ALA A 193 -10.53 6.61 13.10
CA ALA A 193 -9.96 5.47 13.80
C ALA A 193 -9.42 5.92 15.16
N ASN A 194 -9.69 5.14 16.20
CA ASN A 194 -9.21 5.41 17.55
C ASN A 194 -8.63 4.14 18.14
N LYS A 195 -7.43 4.24 18.72
CA LYS A 195 -6.90 3.20 19.59
C LYS A 195 -7.72 3.12 20.88
N GLU A 196 -8.12 1.92 21.25
CA GLU A 196 -8.76 1.59 22.51
C GLU A 196 -7.68 1.07 23.47
N GLY A 197 -7.38 1.84 24.52
CA GLY A 197 -6.48 1.40 25.62
C GLY A 197 -4.99 1.53 25.34
#